data_AF-A0A1M5U374-F1
#
_entry.id   AF-A0A1M5U374-F1
#
_cell.length_a   1.000
_cell.length_b   1.000
_cell.length_c   1.000
_cell.angle_alpha   90.00
_cell.angle_beta   90.00
_cell.angle_gamma   90.00
#
_symmetry.space_group_name_H-M   'P 1'
#
loop_
_entity.id
_entity.type
_entity.pdbx_description
1 polymer ?
#
loop_
_entity_poly.entity_id
_entity_poly.type
_entity_poly.pdbx_seq_one_letter_code
_entity_poly.pdbx_strand_id
1 'polypeptide(L)'
;MKGVSKMGETAFDLRYNIAALCIAILREDVATPEQAFAVISESAYKLTDEDVKDMIKMKEQGMYRRKIGEIYGISPYSVDWRIERYKKRISQTAI
;
A
#
# COMPACT_ATOMS: atom_id res chain seq x y z
N MET A 1 37.55 -20.38 -9.70
CA MET A 1 36.15 -20.85 -9.88
C MET A 1 35.39 -20.46 -8.62
N LYS A 2 34.30 -19.69 -8.60
CA LYS A 2 33.28 -19.26 -9.57
C LYS A 2 33.27 -17.72 -9.57
N GLY A 3 33.21 -17.01 -10.70
CA GLY A 3 32.08 -16.99 -11.63
C GLY A 3 31.38 -15.64 -11.44
N VAL A 4 31.71 -14.67 -12.29
CA VAL A 4 31.02 -13.39 -12.40
C VAL A 4 29.62 -13.65 -12.96
N SER A 5 28.57 -13.09 -12.35
CA SER A 5 27.33 -12.77 -13.07
C SER A 5 26.79 -11.43 -12.57
N LYS A 6 27.04 -10.42 -13.39
CA LYS A 6 26.42 -9.08 -13.35
C LYS A 6 24.94 -9.20 -13.75
N MET A 7 24.13 -8.31 -13.18
CA MET A 7 22.90 -7.71 -13.74
C MET A 7 21.66 -8.61 -13.95
N GLY A 8 20.62 -8.27 -13.18
CA GLY A 8 19.31 -7.98 -13.77
C GLY A 8 18.22 -9.03 -13.58
N GLU A 9 17.67 -9.14 -12.38
CA GLU A 9 16.27 -9.53 -12.22
C GLU A 9 15.57 -8.47 -11.35
N THR A 10 14.82 -7.58 -11.99
CA THR A 10 13.94 -6.60 -11.35
C THR A 10 12.63 -7.24 -10.90
N ALA A 11 12.73 -8.41 -10.29
CA ALA A 11 11.67 -9.07 -9.58
C ALA A 11 12.29 -9.47 -8.24
N PHE A 12 11.69 -9.07 -7.13
CA PHE A 12 12.01 -9.71 -5.85
C PHE A 12 12.04 -11.23 -6.05
N ASP A 13 13.06 -11.92 -5.50
CA ASP A 13 13.20 -13.39 -5.53
C ASP A 13 11.82 -14.03 -5.38
N LEU A 14 11.46 -14.95 -6.26
CA LEU A 14 10.14 -15.60 -6.29
C LEU A 14 9.68 -16.05 -4.89
N ARG A 15 10.62 -16.44 -4.02
CA ARG A 15 10.35 -16.78 -2.62
C ARG A 15 9.74 -15.62 -1.82
N TYR A 16 10.23 -14.38 -1.99
CA TYR A 16 9.66 -13.20 -1.35
C TYR A 16 8.27 -12.86 -1.88
N ASN A 17 8.03 -13.00 -3.19
CA ASN A 17 6.71 -12.74 -3.76
C ASN A 17 5.67 -13.75 -3.25
N ILE A 18 6.05 -15.03 -3.17
CA ILE A 18 5.18 -16.07 -2.58
C ILE A 18 4.93 -15.78 -1.10
N ALA A 19 5.96 -15.40 -0.35
CA ALA A 19 5.79 -15.02 1.06
C ALA A 19 4.83 -13.82 1.21
N ALA A 20 4.95 -12.80 0.35
CA ALA A 20 4.10 -11.60 0.41
C ALA A 20 2.65 -11.95 0.10
N LEU A 21 2.44 -12.81 -0.90
CA LEU A 21 1.12 -13.32 -1.24
C LEU A 21 0.49 -14.10 -0.07
N CYS A 22 1.24 -15.02 0.55
CA CYS A 22 0.77 -15.76 1.72
C CYS A 22 0.40 -14.83 2.87
N ILE A 23 1.21 -13.80 3.13
CA ILE A 23 0.92 -12.79 4.15
C ILE A 23 -0.36 -12.03 3.83
N ALA A 24 -0.53 -11.53 2.59
CA ALA A 24 -1.69 -10.75 2.18
C ALA A 24 -3.01 -11.55 2.20
N ILE A 25 -2.95 -12.87 2.03
CA ILE A 25 -4.13 -13.74 2.05
C ILE A 25 -4.45 -14.22 3.47
N LEU A 26 -3.44 -14.58 4.25
CA LEU A 26 -3.63 -15.33 5.51
C LEU A 26 -3.64 -14.44 6.76
N ARG A 27 -3.07 -13.22 6.71
CA ARG A 27 -3.08 -12.31 7.86
C ARG A 27 -4.30 -11.39 7.82
N GLU A 28 -5.04 -11.36 8.92
CA GLU A 28 -6.23 -10.50 9.08
C GLU A 28 -5.87 -9.01 9.22
N ASP A 29 -4.64 -8.70 9.61
CA ASP A 29 -4.14 -7.34 9.85
C ASP A 29 -3.33 -6.77 8.68
N VAL A 30 -3.25 -7.49 7.56
CA VAL A 30 -2.61 -7.04 6.32
C VAL A 30 -3.63 -7.11 5.20
N ALA A 31 -3.98 -5.96 4.62
CA ALA A 31 -5.01 -5.92 3.57
C ALA A 31 -4.48 -5.52 2.19
N THR A 32 -3.22 -5.06 2.09
CA THR A 32 -2.62 -4.69 0.80
C THR A 32 -1.31 -5.42 0.53
N PRO A 33 -0.96 -5.67 -0.74
CA PRO A 33 0.34 -6.24 -1.11
C PRO A 33 1.52 -5.43 -0.58
N GLU A 34 1.45 -4.10 -0.59
CA GLU A 34 2.51 -3.21 -0.11
C GLU A 34 2.76 -3.37 1.39
N GLN A 35 1.71 -3.55 2.18
CA GLN A 35 1.82 -3.89 3.60
C GLN A 35 2.46 -5.27 3.78
N ALA A 36 2.12 -6.25 2.94
CA ALA A 36 2.73 -7.58 2.99
C ALA A 36 4.23 -7.55 2.69
N PHE A 37 4.66 -6.76 1.70
CA PHE A 37 6.08 -6.54 1.41
C PHE A 37 6.78 -5.75 2.52
N ALA A 38 6.09 -4.81 3.19
CA ALA A 38 6.64 -4.10 4.35
C ALA A 38 6.94 -5.06 5.51
N VAL A 39 6.06 -6.04 5.76
CA VAL A 39 6.29 -7.10 6.77
C VAL A 39 7.56 -7.90 6.45
N ILE A 40 7.75 -8.32 5.20
CA ILE A 40 8.93 -9.11 4.79
C ILE A 40 10.22 -8.31 4.90
N SER A 41 10.16 -7.02 4.59
CA SER A 41 11.30 -6.11 4.67
C SER A 41 11.55 -5.57 6.08
N GLU A 42 10.79 -6.02 7.07
CA GLU A 42 10.84 -5.56 8.47
C GLU A 42 10.75 -4.02 8.58
N SER A 43 10.02 -3.40 7.66
CA SER A 43 9.90 -1.95 7.57
C SER A 43 8.50 -1.48 7.96
N ALA A 44 8.43 -0.31 8.60
CA ALA A 44 7.15 0.33 8.87
C ALA A 44 6.54 0.81 7.55
N TYR A 45 5.35 0.29 7.21
CA TYR A 45 4.62 0.76 6.05
C TYR A 45 4.14 2.20 6.25
N LYS A 46 4.52 3.08 5.31
CA LYS A 46 4.11 4.49 5.31
C LYS A 46 3.12 4.72 4.18
N LEU A 47 1.92 5.18 4.54
CA LEU A 47 0.90 5.56 3.57
C LEU A 47 1.39 6.69 2.66
N THR A 48 1.34 6.42 1.36
CA THR A 48 1.77 7.25 0.24
C THR A 48 0.60 7.99 -0.40
N ASP A 49 0.92 8.82 -1.40
CA ASP A 49 -0.10 9.49 -2.20
C ASP A 49 -0.88 8.54 -3.12
N GLU A 50 -0.27 7.43 -3.57
CA GLU A 50 -0.98 6.40 -4.34
C GLU A 50 -2.01 5.68 -3.48
N ASP A 51 -1.69 5.40 -2.22
CA ASP A 51 -2.67 4.84 -1.27
C ASP A 51 -3.87 5.77 -1.09
N VAL A 52 -3.64 7.08 -1.07
CA VAL A 52 -4.75 8.05 -0.99
C VAL A 52 -5.59 8.05 -2.27
N LYS A 53 -4.98 7.90 -3.45
CA LYS A 53 -5.73 7.75 -4.71
C LYS A 53 -6.57 6.48 -4.70
N ASP A 54 -6.05 5.38 -4.18
CA ASP A 54 -6.81 4.13 -4.07
C ASP A 54 -7.95 4.24 -3.05
N MET A 55 -7.75 4.93 -1.92
CA MET A 55 -8.85 5.29 -1.00
C MET A 55 -9.94 6.11 -1.69
N ILE A 56 -9.57 7.05 -2.58
CA ILE A 56 -10.53 7.84 -3.37
C ILE A 56 -11.31 6.93 -4.32
N LYS A 57 -10.63 6.06 -5.08
CA LYS A 57 -11.29 5.10 -5.99
C LYS A 57 -12.24 4.17 -5.25
N MET A 58 -11.84 3.64 -4.09
CA MET A 58 -12.71 2.79 -3.25
C MET A 58 -13.97 3.55 -2.81
N LYS A 59 -13.83 4.83 -2.42
CA LYS A 59 -14.96 5.69 -2.05
C LYS A 59 -15.89 5.97 -3.24
N GLU A 60 -15.33 6.20 -4.43
CA GLU A 60 -16.09 6.37 -5.69
C GLU A 60 -16.84 5.09 -6.11
N GLN A 61 -16.29 3.92 -5.79
CA GLN A 61 -16.95 2.62 -5.95
C GLN A 61 -18.03 2.35 -4.87
N GLY A 62 -18.29 3.31 -3.98
CA GLY A 62 -19.32 3.21 -2.94
C GLY A 62 -18.85 2.56 -1.63
N MET A 63 -17.54 2.31 -1.46
CA MET A 63 -17.02 1.76 -0.22
C MET A 63 -17.09 2.80 0.92
N TYR A 64 -17.63 2.39 2.06
CA TYR A 64 -17.73 3.27 3.22
C TYR A 64 -16.37 3.48 3.89
N ARG A 65 -16.10 4.70 4.37
CA ARG A 65 -14.83 5.08 5.03
C ARG A 65 -14.38 4.15 6.16
N ARG A 66 -15.32 3.51 6.86
CA ARG A 66 -15.00 2.52 7.90
C ARG A 66 -14.27 1.32 7.31
N LYS A 67 -14.77 0.79 6.19
CA LYS A 67 -14.18 -0.36 5.53
C LYS A 67 -12.82 -0.05 4.92
N ILE A 68 -12.69 1.15 4.34
CA ILE A 68 -11.40 1.65 3.83
C ILE A 68 -10.38 1.77 4.99
N GLY A 69 -10.80 2.28 6.14
CA GLY A 69 -9.96 2.36 7.33
C GLY A 69 -9.51 0.98 7.83
N GLU A 70 -10.41 0.00 7.85
CA GLU A 70 -10.07 -1.40 8.17
C GLU A 70 -8.99 -1.96 7.23
N ILE A 71 -9.10 -1.74 5.92
CA ILE A 71 -8.11 -2.19 4.93
C ILE A 71 -6.73 -1.57 5.23
N TYR A 72 -6.67 -0.25 5.38
CA TYR A 72 -5.37 0.42 5.56
C TYR A 72 -4.87 0.44 7.00
N GLY A 73 -5.57 -0.19 7.95
CA GLY A 73 -5.20 -0.19 9.37
C GLY A 73 -5.24 1.20 10.01
N ILE A 74 -6.16 2.07 9.58
CA ILE A 74 -6.30 3.45 10.06
C ILE A 74 -7.72 3.79 10.49
N SER A 75 -7.87 4.85 11.28
CA SER A 75 -9.19 5.30 11.70
C SER A 75 -10.02 5.80 10.49
N PRO A 76 -11.36 5.65 10.51
CA PRO A 76 -12.22 6.16 9.45
C PRO A 76 -12.09 7.67 9.25
N TYR A 77 -11.81 8.41 10.32
CA TYR A 77 -11.54 9.85 10.26
C TYR A 77 -10.22 10.16 9.53
N SER A 78 -9.19 9.35 9.76
CA SER A 78 -7.89 9.48 9.08
C SER A 78 -8.01 9.28 7.57
N VAL A 79 -8.94 8.43 7.10
CA VAL A 79 -9.24 8.26 5.68
C VAL A 79 -9.72 9.58 5.07
N ASP A 80 -10.78 10.17 5.63
CA ASP A 80 -11.34 11.42 5.10
C ASP A 80 -10.32 12.56 5.16
N TRP A 81 -9.60 12.72 6.29
CA TRP A 81 -8.58 13.75 6.44
C TRP A 81 -7.46 13.64 5.39
N ARG A 82 -7.01 12.42 5.08
CA ARG A 82 -5.98 12.17 4.05
C ARG A 82 -6.49 12.54 2.66
N ILE A 83 -7.71 12.14 2.33
CA ILE A 83 -8.33 12.47 1.04
C ILE A 83 -8.47 13.98 0.88
N GLU A 84 -8.97 14.68 1.90
CA GLU A 84 -9.12 16.14 1.88
C GLU A 84 -7.77 16.86 1.73
N ARG A 85 -6.78 16.44 2.51
CA ARG A 85 -5.42 17.00 2.45
C ARG A 85 -4.80 16.80 1.07
N TYR A 86 -4.98 15.62 0.49
CA TYR A 86 -4.52 15.31 -0.87
C TYR A 86 -5.19 16.22 -1.90
N LYS A 87 -6.51 16.34 -1.87
CA LYS A 87 -7.30 17.21 -2.77
C LYS A 87 -6.89 18.68 -2.66
N LYS A 88 -6.65 19.19 -1.44
CA LYS A 88 -6.19 20.56 -1.24
C LYS A 88 -4.81 20.79 -1.85
N ARG A 89 -3.87 19.85 -1.65
CA ARG A 89 -2.51 19.96 -2.21
C ARG A 89 -2.53 20.00 -3.73
N ILE A 90 -3.25 19.08 -4.39
CA ILE A 90 -3.33 19.08 -5.86
C ILE A 90 -4.00 20.34 -6.42
N SER A 91 -5.02 20.88 -5.73
CA SER A 91 -5.67 22.13 -6.17
C SER A 91 -4.76 23.36 -6.08
N GLN A 92 -3.80 23.36 -5.15
CA GLN A 92 -2.83 24.44 -4.98
C GLN A 92 -1.65 24.34 -5.96
N THR A 93 -1.32 23.13 -6.42
CA THR A 93 -0.26 22.88 -7.41
C THR A 93 -0.75 23.03 -8.86
N ALA A 94 -2.06 23.04 -9.09
CA ALA A 94 -2.66 23.24 -10.41
C ALA A 94 -2.80 24.73 -10.81
N ILE A 95 -2.14 25.63 -10.07
CA ILE A 95 -2.04 27.08 -10.31
C ILE A 95 -0.58 27.39 -10.69
#